data_AF-A0A1V4TKE5-F1
#
_entry.id   AF-A0A1V4TKE5-F1
#
_cell.length_a   1.000
_cell.length_b   1.000
_cell.length_c   1.000
_cell.angle_alpha   90.00
_cell.angle_beta   90.00
_cell.angle_gamma   90.00
#
_symmetry.space_group_name_H-M   'P 1'
#
loop_
_entity.id
_entity.type
_entity.pdbx_description
1 polymer ?
#
loop_
_entity_poly.entity_id
_entity_poly.type
_entity_poly.pdbx_seq_one_letter_code
_entity_poly.pdbx_strand_id
1 'polypeptide(L)'
;MRGRTLFESNWKREAKNDRLKQGERAGQLAGVILSIIVFIFLLVHWADDTGFYSSEFNEMDATVLFGPLLFGMVPSAFRFLVGRKNPSRPLDVVVSVLFVISAIYFLNYFHFNMEFFADPLPGSLEFLLDWMTEGIARIFLIIGVIGGTFSVVWTALTYVKVKEILEKRAQ
;
A
#
# COMPACT_ATOMS: atom_id res chain seq x y z
N MET A 1 -9.45 -39.83 -8.87
CA MET A 1 -9.34 -38.44 -9.40
C MET A 1 -9.13 -37.50 -8.21
N ARG A 2 -7.92 -36.92 -8.06
CA ARG A 2 -7.60 -36.02 -6.94
C ARG A 2 -8.17 -34.63 -7.24
N GLY A 3 -9.14 -34.19 -6.44
CA GLY A 3 -9.63 -32.81 -6.48
C GLY A 3 -8.48 -31.86 -6.16
N ARG A 4 -8.00 -31.13 -7.17
CA ARG A 4 -7.08 -30.02 -6.92
C ARG A 4 -7.85 -28.96 -6.15
N THR A 5 -7.35 -28.58 -4.98
CA THR A 5 -7.94 -27.48 -4.22
C THR A 5 -7.80 -26.20 -5.03
N LEU A 6 -8.80 -25.30 -4.96
CA LEU A 6 -8.81 -24.01 -5.65
C LEU A 6 -7.51 -23.19 -5.36
N PHE A 7 -6.93 -23.38 -4.19
CA PHE A 7 -5.68 -22.73 -3.77
C PHE A 7 -4.47 -23.21 -4.57
N GLU A 8 -4.34 -24.51 -4.84
CA GLU A 8 -3.21 -25.05 -5.61
C GLU A 8 -3.23 -24.58 -7.07
N SER A 9 -4.41 -24.48 -7.68
CA SER A 9 -4.52 -23.97 -9.06
C SER A 9 -4.12 -22.49 -9.13
N ASN A 10 -4.53 -21.70 -8.13
CA ASN A 10 -4.12 -20.30 -7.99
C ASN A 10 -2.60 -20.16 -7.85
N TRP A 11 -1.94 -20.89 -6.94
CA TRP A 11 -0.48 -20.78 -6.78
C TRP A 11 0.31 -21.25 -8.01
N LYS A 12 -0.17 -22.26 -8.73
CA LYS A 12 0.45 -22.68 -10.01
C LYS A 12 0.33 -21.59 -11.08
N ARG A 13 -0.79 -20.88 -11.13
CA ARG A 13 -1.01 -19.73 -12.02
C ARG A 13 -0.10 -18.58 -11.63
N GLU A 14 -0.02 -18.24 -10.34
CA GLU A 14 0.89 -17.23 -9.81
C GLU A 14 2.36 -17.53 -10.18
N ALA A 15 2.80 -18.77 -10.00
CA ALA A 15 4.15 -19.19 -10.38
C ALA A 15 4.40 -19.11 -11.90
N LYS A 16 3.39 -19.37 -12.73
CA LYS A 16 3.49 -19.21 -14.19
C LYS A 16 3.65 -17.73 -14.59
N ASN A 17 3.00 -16.84 -13.86
CA ASN A 17 2.98 -15.40 -14.10
C ASN A 17 3.96 -14.63 -13.20
N ASP A 18 4.98 -15.31 -12.66
CA ASP A 18 5.97 -14.70 -11.77
C ASP A 18 6.80 -13.62 -12.48
N ARG A 19 7.21 -13.90 -13.72
CA ARG A 19 7.93 -12.92 -14.55
C ARG A 19 6.97 -11.89 -15.11
N LEU A 20 7.29 -10.62 -14.88
CA LEU A 20 6.52 -9.49 -15.35
C LEU A 20 6.74 -9.22 -16.84
N LYS A 21 5.65 -9.02 -17.57
CA LYS A 21 5.67 -8.45 -18.91
C LYS A 21 6.01 -6.96 -18.84
N GLN A 22 6.43 -6.36 -19.96
CA GLN A 22 6.78 -4.93 -20.02
C GLN A 22 5.65 -4.01 -19.54
N GLY A 23 4.40 -4.27 -19.95
CA GLY A 23 3.25 -3.49 -19.47
C GLY A 23 3.03 -3.62 -17.97
N GLU A 24 3.24 -4.80 -17.38
CA GLU A 24 3.15 -4.97 -15.92
C GLU A 24 4.28 -4.23 -15.20
N ARG A 25 5.49 -4.19 -15.76
CA ARG A 25 6.60 -3.40 -15.21
C ARG A 25 6.30 -1.90 -15.28
N ALA A 26 5.80 -1.40 -16.41
CA ALA A 26 5.37 0.00 -16.53
C ALA A 26 4.30 0.36 -15.48
N GLY A 27 3.36 -0.56 -15.20
CA GLY A 27 2.39 -0.39 -14.12
C GLY A 27 3.03 -0.27 -12.73
N GLN A 28 4.13 -0.99 -12.45
CA GLN A 28 4.86 -0.83 -11.18
C GLN A 28 5.50 0.57 -11.07
N LEU A 29 6.09 1.08 -12.14
CA LEU A 29 6.66 2.43 -12.17
C LEU A 29 5.59 3.51 -12.00
N ALA A 30 4.46 3.37 -12.70
CA ALA A 30 3.32 4.26 -12.53
C ALA A 30 2.80 4.26 -11.07
N GLY A 31 2.77 3.08 -10.43
CA GLY A 31 2.45 2.96 -9.00
C GLY A 31 3.41 3.74 -8.10
N VAL A 32 4.73 3.67 -8.35
CA VAL A 32 5.73 4.46 -7.61
C VAL A 32 5.50 5.97 -7.79
N ILE A 33 5.28 6.42 -9.02
CA ILE A 33 5.01 7.84 -9.32
C ILE A 33 3.75 8.32 -8.58
N LEU A 34 2.67 7.53 -8.62
CA LEU A 34 1.44 7.86 -7.91
C LEU A 34 1.67 7.94 -6.39
N SER A 35 2.44 7.01 -5.81
CA SER A 35 2.79 7.06 -4.39
C SER A 35 3.60 8.31 -4.04
N ILE A 36 4.50 8.77 -4.92
CA ILE A 36 5.25 10.02 -4.73
C ILE A 36 4.31 11.22 -4.74
N ILE A 37 3.33 11.25 -5.65
CA ILE A 37 2.32 12.33 -5.70
C ILE A 37 1.53 12.37 -4.39
N VAL A 38 1.05 11.23 -3.91
CA VAL A 38 0.32 11.14 -2.63
C VAL A 38 1.21 11.55 -1.45
N PHE A 39 2.48 11.14 -1.45
CA PHE A 39 3.46 11.57 -0.45
C PHE A 39 3.60 13.09 -0.41
N ILE A 40 3.85 13.70 -1.57
CA ILE A 40 4.04 15.15 -1.69
C ILE A 40 2.76 15.88 -1.27
N PHE A 41 1.60 15.40 -1.70
CA PHE A 41 0.30 15.98 -1.33
C PHE A 41 0.13 16.06 0.19
N LEU A 42 0.39 14.96 0.90
CA LEU A 42 0.34 14.94 2.37
C LEU A 42 1.47 15.77 3.00
N LEU A 43 2.66 15.78 2.39
CA LEU A 43 3.78 16.57 2.89
C LEU A 43 3.51 18.08 2.80
N VAL A 44 2.83 18.54 1.75
CA VAL A 44 2.45 19.96 1.59
C VAL A 44 1.58 20.42 2.76
N HIS A 45 0.60 19.62 3.17
CA HIS A 45 -0.20 19.92 4.37
C HIS A 45 0.66 20.13 5.62
N TRP A 46 1.76 19.38 5.76
CA TRP A 46 2.64 19.46 6.92
C TRP A 46 3.62 20.63 6.83
N ALA A 47 4.17 20.86 5.64
CA ALA A 47 5.14 21.92 5.39
C ALA A 47 4.50 23.32 5.42
N ASP A 48 3.29 23.44 4.89
CA ASP A 48 2.59 24.72 4.73
C ASP A 48 1.58 25.00 5.86
N ASP A 49 1.45 24.09 6.82
CA ASP A 49 0.55 24.19 7.98
C ASP A 49 -0.89 24.60 7.58
N THR A 50 -1.48 23.85 6.64
CA THR A 50 -2.80 24.20 6.08
C THR A 50 -3.94 24.03 7.10
N GLY A 51 -3.66 23.55 8.31
CA GLY A 51 -4.65 23.17 9.32
C GLY A 51 -5.16 21.73 9.17
N PHE A 52 -4.73 20.98 8.14
CA PHE A 52 -5.08 19.57 7.98
C PHE A 52 -4.54 18.69 9.10
N TYR A 53 -3.33 18.94 9.58
CA TYR A 53 -2.79 18.28 10.76
C TYR A 53 -3.16 19.09 12.01
N SER A 54 -3.67 18.43 13.05
CA SER A 54 -3.94 19.12 14.31
C SER A 54 -2.64 19.58 14.97
N SER A 55 -2.74 20.52 15.92
CA SER A 55 -1.58 21.01 16.68
C SER A 55 -0.88 19.93 17.55
N GLU A 56 -1.51 18.77 17.72
CA GLU A 56 -0.95 17.62 18.43
C GLU A 56 -0.11 16.70 17.52
N PHE A 57 -0.27 16.83 16.18
CA PHE A 57 0.48 16.05 15.20
C PHE A 57 1.97 16.43 15.26
N ASN A 58 2.79 15.45 15.61
CA ASN A 58 4.22 15.64 15.86
C ASN A 58 5.08 14.71 14.98
N GLU A 59 6.38 14.70 15.22
CA GLU A 59 7.35 13.91 14.46
C GLU A 59 7.08 12.39 14.50
N MET A 60 6.50 11.88 15.60
CA MET A 60 6.12 10.47 15.71
C MET A 60 4.94 10.17 14.80
N ASP A 61 3.90 11.01 14.82
CA ASP A 61 2.74 10.87 13.92
C ASP A 61 3.20 10.91 12.45
N ALA A 62 4.06 11.86 12.12
CA ALA A 62 4.65 11.97 10.80
C ALA A 62 5.44 10.71 10.42
N THR A 63 6.25 10.15 11.31
CA THR A 63 6.99 8.91 11.05
C THR A 63 6.03 7.74 10.80
N VAL A 64 4.97 7.64 11.58
CA VAL A 64 3.94 6.59 11.44
C VAL A 64 3.14 6.75 10.16
N LEU A 65 2.91 7.98 9.67
CA LEU A 65 2.22 8.26 8.42
C LEU A 65 3.12 8.04 7.19
N PHE A 66 4.25 8.75 7.16
CA PHE A 66 5.12 8.82 5.99
C PHE A 66 6.01 7.59 5.85
N GLY A 67 6.41 6.95 6.95
CA GLY A 67 7.28 5.77 6.92
C GLY A 67 6.72 4.63 6.08
N PRO A 68 5.51 4.11 6.37
CA PRO A 68 4.87 3.08 5.55
C PRO A 68 4.62 3.52 4.11
N LEU A 69 4.27 4.80 3.89
CA LEU A 69 3.99 5.35 2.57
C LEU A 69 5.25 5.33 1.69
N LEU A 70 6.38 5.83 2.21
CA LEU A 70 7.68 5.78 1.54
C LEU A 70 8.15 4.34 1.32
N PHE A 71 8.04 3.49 2.34
CA PHE A 71 8.43 2.09 2.21
C PHE A 71 7.56 1.34 1.20
N GLY A 72 6.29 1.72 1.02
CA GLY A 72 5.39 1.12 0.03
C GLY A 72 5.82 1.30 -1.41
N MET A 73 6.73 2.24 -1.69
CA MET A 73 7.35 2.37 -3.01
C MET A 73 8.37 1.26 -3.29
N VAL A 74 8.99 0.69 -2.24
CA VAL A 74 10.11 -0.26 -2.35
C VAL A 74 9.72 -1.55 -3.07
N PRO A 75 8.61 -2.26 -2.73
CA PRO A 75 8.22 -3.48 -3.46
C PRO A 75 7.94 -3.22 -4.94
N SER A 76 7.29 -2.10 -5.27
CA SER A 76 6.98 -1.71 -6.65
C SER A 76 8.26 -1.38 -7.45
N ALA A 77 9.16 -0.60 -6.86
CA ALA A 77 10.47 -0.31 -7.46
C ALA A 77 11.29 -1.59 -7.65
N PHE A 78 11.31 -2.47 -6.65
CA PHE A 78 11.97 -3.77 -6.73
C PHE A 78 11.42 -4.61 -7.88
N ARG A 79 10.08 -4.72 -8.01
CA ARG A 79 9.44 -5.45 -9.12
C ARG A 79 9.73 -4.82 -10.47
N PHE A 80 9.75 -3.48 -10.56
CA PHE A 80 10.10 -2.78 -11.78
C PHE A 80 11.52 -3.14 -12.22
N LEU A 81 12.49 -3.14 -11.30
CA LEU A 81 13.90 -3.44 -11.58
C LEU A 81 14.15 -4.93 -11.86
N VAL A 82 13.67 -5.81 -10.98
CA VAL A 82 13.94 -7.26 -11.03
C VAL A 82 13.04 -8.00 -12.03
N GLY A 83 11.84 -7.47 -12.29
CA GLY A 83 10.90 -8.07 -13.24
C GLY A 83 10.24 -9.37 -12.74
N ARG A 84 10.25 -9.64 -11.42
CA ARG A 84 9.62 -10.83 -10.82
C ARG A 84 8.77 -10.49 -9.61
N LYS A 85 7.62 -11.16 -9.46
CA LYS A 85 6.65 -10.93 -8.37
C LYS A 85 7.07 -11.62 -7.07
N ASN A 86 7.46 -12.89 -7.10
CA ASN A 86 7.63 -13.68 -5.89
C ASN A 86 8.75 -13.16 -4.97
N PRO A 87 9.92 -12.73 -5.47
CA PRO A 87 10.97 -12.22 -4.60
C PRO A 87 10.61 -10.89 -3.89
N SER A 88 9.62 -10.13 -4.38
CA SER A 88 9.16 -8.91 -3.71
C SER A 88 8.18 -9.19 -2.56
N ARG A 89 7.54 -10.37 -2.54
CA ARG A 89 6.45 -10.68 -1.60
C ARG A 89 6.81 -10.53 -0.12
N PRO A 90 8.04 -10.84 0.34
CA PRO A 90 8.43 -10.51 1.70
C PRO A 90 8.37 -9.01 1.99
N LEU A 91 8.75 -8.16 1.03
CA LEU A 91 8.64 -6.70 1.17
C LEU A 91 7.17 -6.25 1.20
N ASP A 92 6.31 -6.92 0.42
CA ASP A 92 4.86 -6.68 0.44
C ASP A 92 4.21 -7.02 1.78
N VAL A 93 4.70 -8.07 2.44
CA VAL A 93 4.28 -8.41 3.81
C VAL A 93 4.70 -7.31 4.78
N VAL A 94 5.96 -6.86 4.72
CA VAL A 94 6.48 -5.79 5.59
C VAL A 94 5.67 -4.51 5.42
N VAL A 95 5.45 -4.03 4.19
CA VAL A 95 4.65 -2.82 3.96
C VAL A 95 3.21 -3.01 4.45
N SER A 96 2.59 -4.18 4.24
CA SER A 96 1.23 -4.42 4.70
C SER A 96 1.12 -4.38 6.23
N VAL A 97 2.13 -4.92 6.94
CA VAL A 97 2.21 -4.83 8.40
C VAL A 97 2.39 -3.38 8.86
N LEU A 98 3.33 -2.64 8.25
CA LEU A 98 3.57 -1.23 8.56
C LEU A 98 2.31 -0.38 8.33
N PHE A 99 1.61 -0.62 7.23
CA PHE A 99 0.33 0.04 6.93
C PHE A 99 -0.74 -0.29 7.96
N VAL A 100 -0.91 -1.56 8.34
CA VAL A 100 -1.88 -1.95 9.37
C VAL A 100 -1.57 -1.30 10.71
N ILE A 101 -0.30 -1.26 11.12
CA ILE A 101 0.13 -0.57 12.35
C ILE A 101 -0.22 0.92 12.28
N SER A 102 0.10 1.58 11.17
CA SER A 102 -0.19 3.00 10.95
C SER A 102 -1.69 3.29 10.94
N ALA A 103 -2.49 2.47 10.25
CA ALA A 103 -3.93 2.64 10.22
C ALA A 103 -4.58 2.42 11.59
N ILE A 104 -4.13 1.43 12.36
CA ILE A 104 -4.57 1.24 13.75
C ILE A 104 -4.17 2.43 14.61
N TYR A 105 -2.96 2.95 14.45
CA TYR A 105 -2.49 4.13 15.17
C TYR A 105 -3.41 5.33 14.92
N PHE A 106 -3.66 5.70 13.66
CA PHE A 106 -4.51 6.83 13.32
C PHE A 106 -6.00 6.60 13.60
N LEU A 107 -6.47 5.36 13.72
CA LEU A 107 -7.81 5.10 14.23
C LEU A 107 -7.97 5.51 15.70
N ASN A 108 -6.91 5.40 16.50
CA ASN A 108 -6.90 5.77 17.92
C ASN A 108 -6.49 7.24 18.13
N TYR A 109 -5.51 7.72 17.37
CA TYR A 109 -4.92 9.05 17.45
C TYR A 109 -5.18 9.82 16.15
N PHE A 110 -6.44 10.17 15.90
CA PHE A 110 -6.84 10.78 14.64
C PHE A 110 -6.58 12.30 14.68
N HIS A 111 -5.46 12.72 14.11
CA HIS A 111 -4.99 14.09 14.09
C HIS A 111 -5.24 14.80 12.76
N PHE A 112 -6.24 14.36 11.98
CA PHE A 112 -6.53 14.91 10.65
C PHE A 112 -7.83 15.72 10.66
N ASN A 113 -7.75 17.00 10.33
CA ASN A 113 -8.91 17.82 10.04
C ASN A 113 -9.25 17.75 8.55
N MET A 114 -10.27 16.96 8.22
CA MET A 114 -10.66 16.69 6.85
C MET A 114 -11.29 17.91 6.13
N GLU A 115 -11.64 18.97 6.84
CA GLU A 115 -12.09 20.23 6.23
C GLU A 115 -11.03 20.84 5.31
N PHE A 116 -9.76 20.71 5.69
CA PHE A 116 -8.63 21.27 4.95
C PHE A 116 -7.99 20.26 4.00
N PHE A 117 -8.57 19.08 3.82
CA PHE A 117 -7.94 18.00 3.04
C PHE A 117 -7.78 18.37 1.56
N ALA A 118 -8.66 19.20 1.00
CA ALA A 118 -8.61 19.57 -0.41
C ALA A 118 -7.65 20.75 -0.70
N ASP A 119 -7.20 21.50 0.30
CA ASP A 119 -6.51 22.79 0.16
C ASP A 119 -5.28 22.81 -0.77
N PRO A 120 -4.43 21.77 -0.86
CA PRO A 120 -3.29 21.76 -1.76
C PRO A 120 -3.71 21.66 -3.24
N LEU A 121 -4.96 21.32 -3.53
CA LEU A 121 -5.47 21.26 -4.89
C LEU A 121 -5.87 22.66 -5.38
N PRO A 122 -5.72 22.94 -6.68
CA PRO A 122 -6.34 24.13 -7.26
C PRO A 122 -7.88 24.01 -7.17
N GLY A 123 -8.58 25.12 -6.92
CA GLY A 123 -10.04 25.13 -6.69
C GLY A 123 -10.91 24.40 -7.73
N SER A 124 -10.45 24.26 -8.98
CA SER A 124 -11.13 23.45 -9.98
C SER A 124 -11.12 21.94 -9.70
N LEU A 125 -10.30 21.46 -8.77
CA LEU A 125 -10.09 20.05 -8.41
C LEU A 125 -10.47 19.73 -6.96
N GLU A 126 -10.75 20.73 -6.11
CA GLU A 126 -11.14 20.53 -4.70
C GLU A 126 -12.33 19.58 -4.56
N PHE A 127 -13.32 19.68 -5.46
CA PHE A 127 -14.50 18.82 -5.50
C PHE A 127 -14.20 17.31 -5.51
N LEU A 128 -13.00 16.91 -5.96
CA LEU A 128 -12.57 15.50 -5.96
C LEU A 128 -12.36 14.96 -4.54
N LEU A 129 -12.06 15.83 -3.57
CA LEU A 129 -11.72 15.48 -2.19
C LEU A 129 -12.67 16.07 -1.15
N ASP A 130 -13.45 17.11 -1.47
CA ASP A 130 -14.38 17.79 -0.52
C ASP A 130 -15.40 16.87 0.16
N TRP A 131 -15.75 15.75 -0.48
CA TRP A 131 -16.68 14.77 0.09
C TRP A 131 -16.04 13.94 1.23
N MET A 132 -14.72 14.03 1.41
CA MET A 132 -13.98 13.28 2.42
C MET A 132 -14.21 13.90 3.79
N THR A 133 -15.04 13.26 4.61
CA THR A 133 -15.22 13.64 6.01
C THR A 133 -14.37 12.76 6.93
N GLU A 134 -14.18 13.17 8.19
CA GLU A 134 -13.50 12.34 9.19
C GLU A 134 -14.12 10.93 9.30
N GLY A 135 -15.46 10.83 9.32
CA GLY A 135 -16.14 9.55 9.42
C GLY A 135 -15.83 8.64 8.22
N ILE A 136 -15.78 9.20 7.01
CA ILE A 136 -15.43 8.47 5.80
C ILE A 136 -13.96 8.04 5.82
N ALA A 137 -13.05 8.93 6.20
CA ALA A 137 -11.63 8.61 6.32
C ALA A 137 -11.38 7.47 7.33
N ARG A 138 -12.03 7.50 8.50
CA ARG A 138 -11.98 6.42 9.49
C ARG A 138 -12.53 5.10 8.94
N ILE A 139 -13.62 5.14 8.17
CA ILE A 139 -14.15 3.94 7.50
C ILE A 139 -13.11 3.35 6.54
N PHE A 140 -12.42 4.18 5.74
CA PHE A 140 -11.33 3.71 4.88
C PHE A 140 -10.19 3.10 5.66
N LEU A 141 -9.80 3.67 6.80
CA LEU A 141 -8.78 3.07 7.68
C LEU A 141 -9.23 1.71 8.23
N ILE A 142 -10.49 1.56 8.67
CA ILE A 142 -11.03 0.27 9.14
C ILE A 142 -10.97 -0.79 8.03
N ILE A 143 -11.44 -0.44 6.83
CA ILE A 143 -11.37 -1.32 5.66
C ILE A 143 -9.91 -1.67 5.35
N GLY A 144 -9.02 -0.68 5.44
CA GLY A 144 -7.57 -0.85 5.28
C GLY A 144 -6.97 -1.82 6.27
N VAL A 145 -7.33 -1.76 7.55
CA VAL A 145 -6.85 -2.69 8.59
C VAL A 145 -7.30 -4.13 8.30
N ILE A 146 -8.58 -4.32 7.97
CA ILE A 146 -9.13 -5.65 7.66
C ILE A 146 -8.47 -6.22 6.40
N GLY A 147 -8.44 -5.44 5.32
CA GLY A 147 -7.85 -5.84 4.05
C GLY A 147 -6.34 -6.07 4.14
N GLY A 148 -5.62 -5.20 4.86
CA GLY A 148 -4.18 -5.31 5.11
C GLY A 148 -3.84 -6.57 5.90
N THR A 149 -4.60 -6.87 6.96
CA THR A 149 -4.39 -8.10 7.76
C THR A 149 -4.58 -9.35 6.92
N PHE A 150 -5.64 -9.41 6.11
CA PHE A 150 -5.85 -10.51 5.17
C PHE A 150 -4.72 -10.61 4.13
N SER A 151 -4.29 -9.46 3.59
CA SER A 151 -3.20 -9.36 2.60
C SER A 151 -1.88 -9.91 3.15
N VAL A 152 -1.55 -9.63 4.41
CA VAL A 152 -0.35 -10.15 5.09
C VAL A 152 -0.33 -11.68 5.03
N VAL A 153 -1.41 -12.32 5.50
CA VAL A 153 -1.51 -13.79 5.56
C VAL A 153 -1.47 -14.38 4.15
N TRP A 154 -2.28 -13.84 3.25
CA TRP A 154 -2.38 -14.34 1.88
C TRP A 154 -1.06 -14.21 1.13
N THR A 155 -0.38 -13.07 1.23
CA THR A 155 0.87 -12.80 0.54
C THR A 155 2.01 -13.67 1.07
N ALA A 156 2.08 -13.87 2.40
CA ALA A 156 3.06 -14.77 3.01
C ALA A 156 2.90 -16.23 2.56
N LEU A 157 1.66 -16.75 2.57
CA LEU A 157 1.37 -18.10 2.08
C LEU A 157 1.72 -18.24 0.59
N THR A 158 1.35 -17.24 -0.21
CA THR A 158 1.58 -17.26 -1.66
C THR A 158 3.09 -17.20 -1.96
N TYR A 159 3.87 -16.45 -1.18
CA TYR A 159 5.33 -16.43 -1.29
C TYR A 159 5.94 -17.82 -1.13
N VAL A 160 5.63 -18.49 -0.02
CA VAL A 160 6.18 -19.82 0.29
C VAL A 160 5.79 -20.82 -0.79
N LYS A 161 4.50 -20.86 -1.16
CA LYS A 161 3.99 -21.87 -2.11
C LYS A 161 4.46 -21.66 -3.53
N VAL A 162 4.58 -20.41 -3.99
CA VAL A 162 5.14 -20.13 -5.31
C VAL A 162 6.64 -20.41 -5.34
N LYS A 163 7.38 -20.11 -4.27
CA LYS A 163 8.80 -20.45 -4.15
C LYS A 163 9.02 -21.96 -4.30
N GLU A 164 8.28 -22.79 -3.54
CA GLU A 164 8.34 -24.25 -3.65
C GLU A 164 8.08 -24.75 -5.08
N ILE A 165 7.11 -24.16 -5.79
CA ILE A 165 6.76 -24.55 -7.17
C ILE A 165 7.87 -24.15 -8.16
N LEU A 166 8.46 -22.97 -7.99
CA LEU A 166 9.50 -22.47 -8.88
C LEU A 166 10.80 -23.28 -8.73
N GLU A 167 11.17 -23.64 -7.50
CA GLU A 167 12.35 -24.47 -7.22
C GLU A 167 12.21 -25.87 -7.84
N LYS A 168 11.03 -26.49 -7.72
CA LYS A 168 10.74 -27.80 -8.34
C LYS A 168 10.76 -27.80 -9.87
N ARG A 169 10.59 -26.65 -10.52
CA ARG A 169 10.65 -26.52 -11.98
C ARG A 169 12.07 -26.24 -12.50
N ALA A 170 12.97 -25.83 -11.62
CA ALA A 170 14.36 -25.55 -11.95
C ALA A 170 15.24 -26.80 -11.84
N GLN A 171 14.75 -27.85 -11.19
CA GLN A 171 15.30 -29.21 -11.17
C GLN A 171 14.79 -30.00 -12.37
#